data_AF-A0A819ETU0-F1
#
_entry.id   AF-A0A819ETU0-F1
#
_cell.length_a   1.000
_cell.length_b   1.000
_cell.length_c   1.000
_cell.angle_alpha   90.00
_cell.angle_beta   90.00
_cell.angle_gamma   90.00
#
_symmetry.space_group_name_H-M   'P 1'
#
loop_
_entity.id
_entity.type
_entity.pdbx_description
1 polymer ?
#
loop_
_entity_poly.entity_id
_entity_poly.type
_entity_poly.pdbx_seq_one_letter_code
_entity_poly.pdbx_strand_id
1 'polypeptide(L)'
;MPSNNSKKERRGLPYRSKWTRHYNAHAKQANLNFENLLEELPVIFRNSHLVNALLCEIDEQTRLGSKSNTFLDLGTNGSLERQLRSLIDCVDDFASDALRYTSYQKQLQRQQSRRNQRDSNRRNDGYDEDFERMTKMFSQSRRNALMTASQINNQCDNITQFTAQGLAKLFMAQAVHEKQ
;
A
#
# COMPACT_ATOMS: atom_id res chain seq x y z
N MET A 1 58.01 -13.03 -19.84
CA MET A 1 57.34 -11.76 -20.20
C MET A 1 55.84 -11.98 -20.23
N PRO A 2 55.13 -11.66 -19.13
CA PRO A 2 53.69 -11.73 -19.03
C PRO A 2 53.06 -10.39 -19.48
N SER A 3 51.96 -10.43 -20.22
CA SER A 3 50.88 -9.41 -20.22
C SER A 3 49.98 -9.61 -21.44
N ASN A 4 48.73 -10.01 -21.24
CA ASN A 4 47.65 -9.02 -21.39
C ASN A 4 46.36 -9.56 -20.78
N ASN A 5 46.19 -9.20 -19.52
CA ASN A 5 44.91 -9.23 -18.85
C ASN A 5 44.11 -8.01 -19.35
N SER A 6 43.09 -8.21 -20.18
CA SER A 6 42.13 -7.14 -20.45
C SER A 6 40.71 -7.71 -20.58
N LYS A 7 40.01 -7.64 -19.45
CA LYS A 7 38.61 -7.21 -19.36
C LYS A 7 37.62 -7.97 -20.24
N LYS A 8 37.36 -9.24 -19.87
CA LYS A 8 35.97 -9.75 -19.92
C LYS A 8 35.21 -9.13 -18.75
N GLU A 9 34.96 -7.82 -18.87
CA GLU A 9 34.06 -7.08 -18.01
C GLU A 9 32.66 -7.64 -18.24
N ARG A 10 32.28 -8.61 -17.39
CA ARG A 10 30.93 -9.15 -17.31
C ARG A 10 30.03 -7.94 -17.09
N ARG A 11 29.35 -7.47 -18.14
CA ARG A 11 28.27 -6.49 -18.08
C ARG A 11 27.12 -7.11 -17.29
N GLY A 12 27.27 -7.12 -15.97
CA GLY A 12 26.26 -7.50 -15.02
C GLY A 12 25.13 -6.51 -15.16
N LEU A 13 24.01 -6.98 -15.73
CA LEU A 13 22.74 -6.31 -15.54
C LEU A 13 22.55 -6.11 -14.03
N PRO A 14 22.17 -4.92 -13.57
CA PRO A 14 22.07 -4.63 -12.14
C PRO A 14 21.18 -5.69 -11.50
N TYR A 15 21.71 -6.38 -10.49
CA TYR A 15 21.12 -7.54 -9.81
C TYR A 15 19.61 -7.35 -9.55
N ARG A 16 19.21 -6.13 -9.21
CA ARG A 16 17.82 -5.66 -9.00
C ARG A 16 16.85 -5.96 -10.17
N SER A 17 17.31 -5.93 -11.42
CA SER A 17 16.46 -6.05 -12.62
C SER A 17 16.00 -7.49 -12.94
N LYS A 18 16.74 -8.50 -12.47
CA LYS A 18 16.32 -9.91 -12.62
C LYS A 18 15.23 -10.26 -11.62
N TRP A 19 15.43 -9.92 -10.35
CA TRP A 19 14.46 -10.21 -9.28
C TRP A 19 13.11 -9.54 -9.49
N THR A 20 13.08 -8.28 -9.97
CA THR A 20 11.82 -7.56 -10.21
C THR A 20 10.98 -8.19 -11.32
N ARG A 21 11.61 -8.72 -12.38
CA ARG A 21 10.90 -9.42 -13.46
C ARG A 21 10.35 -10.77 -13.01
N HIS A 22 11.15 -11.58 -12.32
CA HIS A 22 10.69 -12.86 -11.80
C HIS A 22 9.57 -12.67 -10.78
N TYR A 23 9.71 -11.70 -9.85
CA TYR A 23 8.67 -11.35 -8.89
C TYR A 23 7.36 -10.94 -9.57
N ASN A 24 7.40 -10.02 -10.54
CA ASN A 24 6.18 -9.57 -11.23
C ASN A 24 5.52 -10.69 -12.05
N ALA A 25 6.30 -11.63 -12.60
CA ALA A 25 5.76 -12.79 -13.30
C ALA A 25 5.07 -13.77 -12.35
N HIS A 26 5.72 -14.13 -11.24
CA HIS A 26 5.14 -15.00 -10.21
C HIS A 26 3.91 -14.36 -9.56
N ALA A 27 3.98 -13.06 -9.25
CA ALA A 27 2.87 -12.34 -8.66
C ALA A 27 1.70 -12.15 -9.65
N LYS A 28 1.94 -12.24 -10.97
CA LYS A 28 0.87 -12.27 -11.99
C LYS A 28 0.27 -13.67 -12.12
N GLN A 29 1.09 -14.73 -11.99
CA GLN A 29 0.61 -16.11 -11.94
C GLN A 29 -0.22 -16.39 -10.69
N ALA A 30 0.14 -15.78 -9.56
CA ALA A 30 -0.55 -15.92 -8.28
C ALA A 30 -1.76 -14.98 -8.10
N ASN A 31 -2.15 -14.20 -9.13
CA ASN A 31 -3.26 -13.24 -9.08
C ASN A 31 -3.27 -12.35 -7.82
N LEU A 32 -2.10 -11.87 -7.39
CA LEU A 32 -2.01 -11.00 -6.22
C LEU A 32 -2.70 -9.65 -6.50
N ASN A 33 -3.75 -9.37 -5.74
CA ASN A 33 -4.47 -8.11 -5.71
C ASN A 33 -4.15 -7.34 -4.41
N PHE A 34 -4.59 -6.09 -4.30
CA PHE A 34 -4.41 -5.29 -3.08
C PHE A 34 -5.14 -5.89 -1.87
N GLU A 35 -6.25 -6.60 -2.08
CA GLU A 35 -7.04 -7.25 -1.02
C GLU A 35 -6.36 -8.50 -0.47
N ASN A 36 -5.81 -9.35 -1.32
CA ASN A 36 -5.16 -10.61 -0.92
C ASN A 36 -3.69 -10.44 -0.54
N LEU A 37 -3.20 -9.20 -0.44
CA LEU A 37 -1.80 -8.91 -0.12
C LEU A 37 -1.54 -9.01 1.39
N LEU A 38 -2.53 -8.60 2.19
CA LEU A 38 -2.46 -8.55 3.64
C LEU A 38 -3.64 -9.32 4.21
N GLU A 39 -3.42 -10.08 5.27
CA GLU A 39 -4.46 -10.80 6.00
C GLU A 39 -4.57 -10.22 7.41
N GLU A 40 -5.79 -9.88 7.83
CA GLU A 40 -6.05 -9.41 9.19
C GLU A 40 -6.12 -10.60 10.15
N LEU A 41 -5.21 -10.65 11.13
CA LEU A 41 -5.21 -11.67 12.16
C LEU A 41 -6.08 -11.22 13.34
N PRO A 42 -7.10 -12.01 13.76
CA PRO A 42 -7.93 -11.65 14.89
C PRO A 42 -7.12 -11.69 16.19
N VAL A 43 -7.15 -10.60 16.95
CA VAL A 43 -6.52 -10.52 18.26
C VAL A 43 -7.48 -11.06 19.32
N ILE A 44 -7.14 -12.21 19.92
CA ILE A 44 -7.96 -12.85 20.96
C ILE A 44 -7.26 -12.67 22.31
N PHE A 45 -7.87 -11.88 23.19
CA PHE A 45 -7.40 -11.73 24.57
C PHE A 45 -7.94 -12.86 25.44
N ARG A 46 -7.05 -13.56 26.15
CA ARG A 46 -7.42 -14.59 27.14
C ARG A 46 -6.77 -14.23 28.47
N ASN A 47 -7.58 -14.00 29.48
CA ASN A 47 -7.13 -13.74 30.85
C ASN A 47 -7.16 -15.02 31.68
N SER A 48 -6.23 -15.14 32.62
CA SER A 48 -6.29 -16.20 33.63
C SER A 48 -7.40 -15.91 34.64
N HIS A 49 -7.86 -16.96 35.33
CA HIS A 49 -8.89 -16.81 36.36
C HIS A 49 -8.45 -15.86 37.49
N LEU A 50 -7.16 -15.83 37.82
CA LEU A 50 -6.60 -14.93 38.82
C LEU A 50 -6.64 -13.46 38.37
N VAL A 51 -6.32 -13.20 37.10
CA VAL A 51 -6.43 -11.84 36.53
C VAL A 51 -7.87 -11.38 36.54
N ASN A 52 -8.84 -12.27 36.27
CA ASN A 52 -10.26 -11.91 36.35
C ASN A 52 -10.70 -11.57 37.78
N ALA A 53 -10.24 -12.34 38.79
CA ALA A 53 -10.52 -12.05 40.20
C ALA A 53 -9.93 -10.69 40.62
N LEU A 54 -8.70 -10.40 40.18
CA LEU A 54 -8.06 -9.10 40.41
C LEU A 54 -8.81 -7.95 39.71
N LEU A 55 -9.27 -8.16 38.47
CA LEU A 55 -10.05 -7.15 37.74
C LEU A 55 -11.37 -6.83 38.46
N CYS A 56 -12.00 -7.81 39.12
CA CYS A 56 -13.18 -7.56 39.95
C CYS A 56 -12.86 -6.66 41.15
N GLU A 57 -11.77 -6.93 41.86
CA GLU A 57 -11.33 -6.09 42.99
C GLU A 57 -10.98 -4.67 42.55
N ILE A 58 -10.29 -4.54 41.41
CA ILE A 58 -9.96 -3.23 40.82
C ILE A 58 -11.22 -2.47 40.39
N ASP A 59 -12.21 -3.13 39.78
CA ASP A 59 -13.48 -2.49 39.40
C ASP A 59 -14.23 -1.96 40.64
N GLU A 60 -14.25 -2.71 41.73
CA GLU A 60 -14.84 -2.26 42.99
C GLU A 60 -14.13 -1.03 43.57
N GLN A 61 -12.79 -1.01 43.54
CA GLN A 61 -11.99 0.12 44.02
C GLN A 61 -12.08 1.36 43.11
N THR A 62 -12.27 1.17 41.80
CA THR A 62 -12.29 2.26 40.81
C THR A 62 -13.67 2.84 40.52
N ARG A 63 -14.76 2.20 40.98
CA ARG A 63 -16.14 2.72 40.84
C ARG A 63 -16.37 4.12 41.42
N LEU A 64 -15.55 4.56 42.38
CA LEU A 64 -15.58 5.90 42.97
C LEU A 64 -14.76 6.94 42.17
N GLY A 65 -13.90 6.49 41.25
CA GLY A 65 -13.12 7.33 40.35
C GLY A 65 -13.90 7.67 39.08
N SER A 66 -13.84 8.94 38.67
CA SER A 66 -14.50 9.46 37.48
C SER A 66 -14.22 8.57 36.26
N LYS A 67 -15.22 7.82 35.80
CA LYS A 67 -15.13 7.05 34.56
C LYS A 67 -14.96 8.06 33.42
N SER A 68 -13.78 8.05 32.81
CA SER A 68 -13.48 8.86 31.64
C SER A 68 -14.40 8.41 30.50
N ASN A 69 -15.52 9.10 30.30
CA ASN A 69 -16.47 8.84 29.21
C ASN A 69 -15.94 9.37 27.86
N THR A 70 -14.64 9.26 27.61
CA THR A 70 -14.00 9.63 26.33
C THR A 70 -14.60 8.86 25.15
N PHE A 71 -15.18 7.68 25.40
CA PHE A 71 -15.92 6.94 24.40
C PHE A 71 -17.14 7.71 23.86
N LEU A 72 -17.86 8.44 24.70
CA LEU A 72 -19.05 9.21 24.29
C LEU A 72 -18.72 10.66 23.92
N ASP A 73 -17.44 11.02 23.85
CA ASP A 73 -17.04 12.35 23.42
C ASP A 73 -17.32 12.54 21.92
N LEU A 74 -17.92 13.69 21.61
CA LEU A 74 -18.28 14.17 20.29
C LEU A 74 -17.17 15.08 19.71
N GLY A 75 -16.22 15.53 20.55
CA GLY A 75 -15.11 16.41 20.19
C GLY A 75 -13.99 15.73 19.41
N THR A 76 -14.30 15.10 18.27
CA THR A 76 -13.34 14.28 17.51
C THR A 76 -12.80 14.91 16.22
N ASN A 77 -13.08 16.20 15.98
CA ASN A 77 -12.76 16.89 14.72
C ASN A 77 -11.28 16.82 14.31
N GLY A 78 -10.35 16.94 15.27
CA GLY A 78 -8.90 16.92 14.96
C GLY A 78 -8.38 15.55 14.49
N SER A 79 -9.01 14.45 14.92
CA SER A 79 -8.62 13.10 14.51
C SER A 79 -9.06 12.80 13.07
N LEU A 80 -10.27 13.21 12.70
CA LEU A 80 -10.79 13.05 11.33
C LEU A 80 -9.99 13.88 10.33
N GLU A 81 -9.71 15.15 10.66
CA GLU A 81 -8.91 16.04 9.83
C GLU A 81 -7.53 15.44 9.53
N ARG A 82 -6.89 14.82 10.53
CA ARG A 82 -5.61 14.15 10.36
C ARG A 82 -5.70 12.91 9.46
N GLN A 83 -6.75 12.10 9.62
CA GLN A 83 -7.00 10.93 8.77
C GLN A 83 -7.26 11.35 7.31
N LEU A 84 -8.05 12.41 7.10
CA LEU A 84 -8.31 12.96 5.76
C LEU A 84 -7.06 13.55 5.12
N ARG A 85 -6.23 14.31 5.86
CA ARG A 85 -4.94 14.78 5.35
C ARG A 85 -4.04 13.63 4.92
N SER A 86 -3.92 12.60 5.77
CA SER A 86 -3.12 11.42 5.45
C SER A 86 -3.64 10.67 4.23
N LEU A 87 -4.96 10.65 4.00
CA LEU A 87 -5.56 10.06 2.79
C LEU A 87 -5.22 10.88 1.54
N ILE A 88 -5.28 12.21 1.62
CA ILE A 88 -4.91 13.10 0.52
C ILE A 88 -3.45 12.84 0.10
N ASP A 89 -2.52 12.79 1.06
CA ASP A 89 -1.10 12.52 0.77
C ASP A 89 -0.91 11.16 0.06
N CYS A 90 -1.59 10.09 0.53
CA CYS A 90 -1.49 8.76 -0.09
C CYS A 90 -2.10 8.71 -1.50
N VAL A 91 -3.19 9.44 -1.74
CA VAL A 91 -3.82 9.54 -3.06
C VAL A 91 -2.95 10.34 -4.02
N ASP A 92 -2.31 11.42 -3.57
CA ASP A 92 -1.37 12.21 -4.39
C ASP A 92 -0.13 11.38 -4.77
N ASP A 93 0.42 10.62 -3.83
CA ASP A 93 1.51 9.67 -4.09
C ASP A 93 1.11 8.64 -5.15
N PHE A 94 -0.09 8.05 -5.02
CA PHE A 94 -0.65 7.10 -5.99
C PHE A 94 -0.86 7.73 -7.37
N ALA A 95 -1.40 8.95 -7.43
CA ALA A 95 -1.62 9.68 -8.67
C ALA A 95 -0.29 9.98 -9.38
N SER A 96 0.75 10.37 -8.63
CA SER A 96 2.08 10.60 -9.17
C SER A 96 2.67 9.33 -9.80
N ASP A 97 2.50 8.18 -9.13
CA ASP A 97 2.98 6.89 -9.61
C ASP A 97 2.16 6.38 -10.81
N ALA A 98 0.85 6.65 -10.85
CA ALA A 98 -0.01 6.37 -11.99
C ALA A 98 0.38 7.18 -13.24
N LEU A 99 0.75 8.45 -13.08
CA LEU A 99 1.23 9.31 -14.16
C LEU A 99 2.58 8.83 -14.72
N ARG A 100 3.51 8.43 -13.84
CA ARG A 100 4.79 7.81 -14.24
C ARG A 100 4.55 6.52 -15.03
N TYR A 101 3.63 5.67 -14.56
CA TYR A 101 3.26 4.44 -15.23
C TYR A 101 2.61 4.68 -16.60
N THR A 102 1.71 5.65 -16.71
CA THR A 102 1.06 5.98 -17.98
C THR A 102 2.07 6.51 -19.00
N SER A 103 3.01 7.35 -18.54
CA SER A 103 4.09 7.88 -19.37
C SER A 103 5.01 6.77 -19.88
N TYR A 104 5.36 5.82 -19.00
CA TYR A 104 6.08 4.61 -19.35
C TYR A 104 5.38 3.79 -20.43
N GLN A 105 4.09 3.48 -20.23
CA GLN A 105 3.29 2.70 -21.18
C GLN A 105 3.28 3.34 -22.57
N LYS A 106 3.10 4.67 -22.65
CA LYS A 106 3.16 5.41 -23.92
C LYS A 106 4.53 5.31 -24.58
N GLN A 107 5.63 5.41 -23.83
CA GLN A 107 6.98 5.29 -24.37
C GLN A 107 7.24 3.87 -24.88
N LEU A 108 6.80 2.85 -24.13
CA LEU A 108 6.94 1.45 -24.48
C LEU A 108 6.16 1.11 -25.76
N GLN A 109 4.92 1.59 -25.90
CA GLN A 109 4.10 1.39 -27.09
C GLN A 109 4.73 2.05 -28.34
N ARG A 110 5.23 3.28 -28.21
CA ARG A 110 5.94 3.98 -29.31
C ARG A 110 7.20 3.22 -29.73
N GLN A 111 7.93 2.66 -28.77
CA GLN A 111 9.16 1.92 -29.03
C GLN A 111 8.88 0.55 -29.67
N GLN A 112 7.83 -0.17 -29.22
CA GLN A 112 7.38 -1.41 -29.84
C GLN A 112 6.92 -1.19 -31.29
N SER A 113 6.17 -0.12 -31.57
CA SER A 113 5.76 0.22 -32.94
C SER A 113 6.95 0.50 -33.87
N ARG A 114 7.95 1.26 -33.39
CA ARG A 114 9.21 1.49 -34.12
C ARG A 114 10.00 0.21 -34.37
N ARG A 115 9.96 -0.73 -33.42
CA ARG A 115 10.59 -2.04 -33.59
C ARG A 115 9.88 -2.87 -34.67
N ASN A 116 8.55 -2.97 -34.62
CA ASN A 116 7.78 -3.71 -35.62
C ASN A 116 8.02 -3.18 -37.05
N GLN A 117 8.15 -1.85 -37.21
CA GLN A 117 8.50 -1.22 -38.50
C GLN A 117 9.95 -1.50 -38.94
N ARG A 118 10.89 -1.64 -38.00
CA ARG A 118 12.29 -1.99 -38.29
C ARG A 118 12.43 -3.47 -38.64
N ASP A 119 11.74 -4.35 -37.91
CA ASP A 119 11.73 -5.79 -38.14
C ASP A 119 11.04 -6.14 -39.49
N SER A 120 10.05 -5.35 -39.93
CA SER A 120 9.48 -5.48 -41.28
C SER A 120 10.43 -4.99 -42.40
N ASN A 121 11.34 -4.05 -42.10
CA ASN A 121 12.30 -3.51 -43.07
C ASN A 121 13.69 -4.17 -43.03
N ARG A 122 14.03 -4.94 -41.98
CA ARG A 122 15.32 -5.61 -41.83
C ARG A 122 15.13 -7.11 -41.62
N ARG A 123 15.46 -7.89 -42.66
CA ARG A 123 15.79 -9.30 -42.49
C ARG A 123 17.09 -9.39 -41.69
N ASN A 124 16.96 -9.64 -40.39
CA ASN A 124 17.98 -10.30 -39.56
C ASN A 124 19.28 -9.50 -39.29
N ASP A 125 19.20 -8.40 -38.53
CA ASP A 125 20.39 -7.79 -37.94
C ASP A 125 20.18 -7.43 -36.46
N GLY A 126 20.88 -8.17 -35.59
CA GLY A 126 21.41 -7.70 -34.30
C GLY A 126 20.42 -7.48 -33.15
N TYR A 127 20.64 -8.23 -32.05
CA TYR A 127 20.00 -7.97 -30.76
C TYR A 127 20.39 -6.57 -30.21
N ASP A 128 19.45 -5.63 -30.13
CA ASP A 128 19.64 -4.30 -29.53
C ASP A 128 19.77 -4.40 -27.99
N GLU A 129 21.00 -4.44 -27.47
CA GLU A 129 21.27 -4.42 -26.01
C GLU A 129 20.75 -3.14 -25.31
N ASP A 130 20.67 -2.03 -26.04
CA ASP A 130 20.18 -0.73 -25.53
C ASP A 130 18.65 -0.72 -25.31
N PHE A 131 17.91 -1.51 -26.10
CA PHE A 131 16.47 -1.74 -25.92
C PHE A 131 16.23 -2.35 -24.55
N GLU A 132 16.95 -3.41 -24.22
CA GLU A 132 16.74 -4.09 -22.95
C GLU A 132 17.22 -3.25 -21.77
N ARG A 133 18.27 -2.43 -21.92
CA ARG A 133 18.70 -1.47 -20.87
C ARG A 133 17.64 -0.41 -20.58
N MET A 134 17.08 0.25 -21.59
CA MET A 134 16.04 1.27 -21.38
C MET A 134 14.73 0.69 -20.85
N THR A 135 14.27 -0.45 -21.39
CA THR A 135 13.06 -1.12 -20.88
C THR A 135 13.26 -1.69 -19.47
N LYS A 136 14.48 -2.08 -19.09
CA LYS A 136 14.83 -2.49 -17.71
C LYS A 136 14.88 -1.32 -16.74
N MET A 137 15.27 -0.13 -17.19
CA MET A 137 15.41 1.04 -16.32
C MET A 137 14.05 1.57 -15.84
N PHE A 138 13.00 1.36 -16.63
CA PHE A 138 11.66 1.92 -16.40
C PHE A 138 10.61 0.88 -15.98
N SER A 139 11.00 -0.35 -15.61
CA SER A 139 10.04 -1.30 -15.04
C SER A 139 9.62 -0.83 -13.65
N GLN A 140 8.56 -0.02 -13.57
CA GLN A 140 8.01 0.44 -12.30
C GLN A 140 7.65 -0.78 -11.43
N SER A 141 8.03 -0.71 -10.16
CA SER A 141 7.84 -1.81 -9.22
C SER A 141 6.35 -1.93 -8.84
N ARG A 142 5.62 -2.84 -9.50
CA ARG A 142 4.20 -3.17 -9.22
C ARG A 142 3.88 -3.35 -7.73
N ARG A 143 4.86 -3.81 -6.94
CA ARG A 143 4.75 -3.96 -5.47
C ARG A 143 4.40 -2.66 -4.76
N ASN A 144 5.03 -1.54 -5.10
CA ASN A 144 4.77 -0.27 -4.41
C ASN A 144 3.35 0.22 -4.70
N ALA A 145 2.91 0.11 -5.96
CA ALA A 145 1.54 0.44 -6.34
C ALA A 145 0.49 -0.40 -5.59
N LEU A 146 0.75 -1.70 -5.38
CA LEU A 146 -0.14 -2.57 -4.59
C LEU A 146 -0.17 -2.18 -3.10
N MET A 147 0.98 -1.81 -2.53
CA MET A 147 1.05 -1.35 -1.13
C MET A 147 0.29 -0.03 -0.94
N THR A 148 0.49 0.96 -1.81
CA THR A 148 -0.21 2.24 -1.73
C THR A 148 -1.72 2.07 -1.92
N ALA A 149 -2.14 1.18 -2.82
CA ALA A 149 -3.56 0.84 -2.98
C ALA A 149 -4.17 0.23 -1.70
N SER A 150 -3.44 -0.68 -1.04
CA SER A 150 -3.86 -1.24 0.25
C SER A 150 -3.91 -0.19 1.37
N GLN A 151 -2.95 0.74 1.41
CA GLN A 151 -2.95 1.85 2.38
C GLN A 151 -4.16 2.77 2.21
N ILE A 152 -4.50 3.12 0.96
CA ILE A 152 -5.70 3.92 0.64
C ILE A 152 -6.96 3.19 1.11
N ASN A 153 -7.07 1.89 0.86
CA ASN A 153 -8.21 1.10 1.30
C ASN A 153 -8.37 1.13 2.82
N ASN A 154 -7.29 0.88 3.56
CA ASN A 154 -7.32 0.89 5.03
C ASN A 154 -7.68 2.27 5.58
N GLN A 155 -7.25 3.37 4.95
CA GLN A 155 -7.63 4.71 5.36
C GLN A 155 -9.12 4.98 5.13
N CYS A 156 -9.68 4.53 4.00
CA CYS A 156 -11.12 4.60 3.73
C CYS A 156 -11.94 3.80 4.76
N ASP A 157 -11.49 2.60 5.14
CA ASP A 157 -12.15 1.78 6.15
C ASP A 157 -12.14 2.46 7.52
N ASN A 158 -11.00 3.04 7.92
CA ASN A 158 -10.87 3.80 9.16
C ASN A 158 -11.79 5.03 9.20
N ILE A 159 -11.87 5.79 8.10
CA ILE A 159 -12.75 6.96 8.01
C ILE A 159 -14.22 6.52 8.08
N THR A 160 -14.59 5.45 7.40
CA THR A 160 -15.94 4.87 7.44
C THR A 160 -16.31 4.45 8.87
N GLN A 161 -15.41 3.74 9.56
CA GLN A 161 -15.63 3.32 10.94
C GLN A 161 -15.77 4.52 11.88
N PHE A 162 -14.90 5.51 11.74
CA PHE A 162 -14.92 6.71 12.58
C PHE A 162 -16.21 7.53 12.37
N THR A 163 -16.62 7.74 11.12
CA THR A 163 -17.86 8.47 10.81
C THR A 163 -19.10 7.72 11.27
N ALA A 164 -19.14 6.39 11.12
CA ALA A 164 -20.22 5.57 11.66
C ALA A 164 -20.33 5.68 13.18
N GLN A 165 -19.20 5.64 13.90
CA GLN A 165 -19.17 5.85 15.35
C GLN A 165 -19.63 7.27 15.73
N GLY A 166 -19.17 8.30 15.01
CA GLY A 166 -19.58 9.69 15.26
C GLY A 166 -21.09 9.90 15.09
N LEU A 167 -21.68 9.34 14.02
CA LEU A 167 -23.12 9.38 13.78
C LEU A 167 -23.90 8.65 14.87
N ALA A 168 -23.44 7.47 15.30
CA ALA A 168 -24.09 6.73 16.37
C ALA A 168 -24.13 7.53 17.68
N LYS A 169 -23.02 8.19 18.05
CA LYS A 169 -22.96 9.06 19.24
C LYS A 169 -23.90 10.26 19.11
N LEU A 170 -23.99 10.87 17.94
CA LEU A 170 -24.89 12.00 17.68
C LEU A 170 -26.35 11.57 17.84
N PHE A 171 -26.75 10.43 17.28
CA PHE A 171 -28.11 9.90 17.47
C PHE A 171 -28.42 9.56 18.93
N MET A 172 -27.45 9.01 19.68
CA MET A 172 -27.62 8.80 21.12
C MET A 172 -27.81 10.12 21.87
N ALA A 173 -27.02 11.15 21.55
CA ALA A 173 -27.14 12.47 22.15
C ALA A 173 -28.50 13.11 21.81
N GLN A 174 -28.98 12.98 20.57
CA GLN A 174 -30.31 13.44 20.15
C GLN A 174 -31.42 12.74 20.94
N ALA A 175 -31.38 11.41 21.05
CA ALA A 175 -32.40 10.64 21.77
C ALA A 175 -32.44 10.98 23.27
N VAL A 176 -31.31 11.36 23.87
CA VAL A 176 -31.25 11.86 25.25
C VAL A 176 -31.85 13.26 25.35
N HIS A 177 -31.56 14.13 24.39
CA HIS A 177 -32.07 15.51 24.38
C HIS A 177 -33.58 15.59 24.09
N GLU A 178 -34.12 14.73 23.23
CA GLU A 178 -35.55 14.69 22.87
C GLU A 178 -36.47 14.21 24.02
N LYS A 179 -35.88 13.57 25.05
CA LYS A 179 -36.61 13.10 26.24
C LYS A 179 -36.62 14.10 27.40
N GLN A 180 -35.95 15.25 27.26
CA GLN A 180 -36.03 16.38 28.21
C GLN A 180 -37.10 17.37 27.76
#